data_AF-A0AAF0LFJ6-F1
#
_entry.id   AF-A0AAF0LFJ6-F1
#
_cell.length_a   1.000
_cell.length_b   1.000
_cell.length_c   1.000
_cell.angle_alpha   90.00
_cell.angle_beta   90.00
_cell.angle_gamma   90.00
#
_symmetry.space_group_name_H-M   'P 1'
#
loop_
_entity.id
_entity.type
_entity.pdbx_description
1 polymer ?
#
loop_
_entity_poly.entity_id
_entity_poly.type
_entity_poly.pdbx_seq_one_letter_code
_entity_poly.pdbx_strand_id
1 'polypeptide(L)'
;MAVVSRFPNRSASFDGLDAVFAQLPDLGDAAALRRALRDASILAVDAVFTDLETLEQTRPVTVAGLDLNALGLLPDRYADRYDVLFARRFVLIVAEVSRRFVTGSTQPNSVAEEFALSVVLSFTEAVIDTDQMQIREGWRTDLEQVLFEDLDFEFLYGSDDVLRAAVTELGAVNLDFDAWFTSFRQPYVAPYVTDGR
;
A
#
# COMPACT_ATOMS: atom_id res chain seq x y z
N MET A 1 5.71 21.29 47.81
CA MET A 1 5.28 21.72 46.47
C MET A 1 5.23 20.49 45.57
N ALA A 2 4.04 19.91 45.39
CA ALA A 2 3.84 18.75 44.52
C ALA A 2 3.30 19.25 43.17
N VAL A 3 4.04 19.01 42.09
CA VAL A 3 3.57 19.27 40.73
C VAL A 3 2.69 18.09 40.34
N VAL A 4 1.37 18.32 40.37
CA VAL A 4 0.38 17.39 39.84
C VAL A 4 0.59 17.31 38.33
N SER A 5 1.15 16.19 37.89
CA SER A 5 1.28 15.84 36.49
C SER A 5 -0.10 15.63 35.88
N ARG A 6 -0.55 16.60 35.08
CA ARG A 6 -1.72 16.46 34.20
C ARG A 6 -1.29 15.75 32.92
N PHE A 7 -1.03 14.45 32.99
CA PHE A 7 -1.17 13.62 31.80
C PHE A 7 -2.61 13.16 31.74
N PRO A 8 -3.43 13.62 30.77
CA PRO A 8 -4.70 12.96 30.53
C PRO A 8 -4.40 11.51 30.11
N ASN A 9 -5.06 10.60 30.80
CA ASN A 9 -5.12 9.17 30.54
C ASN A 9 -5.59 8.96 29.09
N ARG A 10 -4.65 8.83 28.13
CA ARG A 10 -4.93 8.37 26.78
C ARG A 10 -5.03 6.85 26.81
N SER A 11 -6.23 6.35 27.10
CA SER A 11 -6.62 5.04 26.57
C SER A 11 -6.39 5.07 25.07
N ALA A 12 -5.64 4.09 24.54
CA ALA A 12 -5.27 3.98 23.14
C ALA A 12 -6.48 4.18 22.22
N SER A 13 -6.52 5.30 21.50
CA SER A 13 -7.49 5.52 20.43
C SER A 13 -6.89 5.04 19.11
N PHE A 14 -7.68 4.23 18.40
CA PHE A 14 -7.39 3.62 17.11
C PHE A 14 -7.65 4.63 15.97
N ASP A 15 -7.06 5.82 16.06
CA ASP A 15 -7.52 7.01 15.32
C ASP A 15 -7.23 7.02 13.80
N GLY A 16 -6.40 6.10 13.28
CA GLY A 16 -5.91 6.19 11.89
C GLY A 16 -6.99 6.08 10.83
N LEU A 17 -7.67 4.94 10.77
CA LEU A 17 -8.79 4.78 9.86
C LEU A 17 -10.02 5.59 10.27
N ASP A 18 -10.22 5.88 11.55
CA ASP A 18 -11.41 6.64 11.98
C ASP A 18 -11.45 8.06 11.41
N ALA A 19 -10.30 8.72 11.27
CA ALA A 19 -10.22 10.01 10.58
C ALA A 19 -10.53 9.90 9.07
N VAL A 20 -10.17 8.78 8.43
CA VAL A 20 -10.49 8.50 7.02
C VAL A 20 -11.99 8.25 6.87
N PHE A 21 -12.56 7.34 7.66
CA PHE A 21 -13.99 7.03 7.62
C PHE A 21 -14.88 8.22 8.01
N ALA A 22 -14.41 9.12 8.87
CA ALA A 22 -15.14 10.35 9.19
C ALA A 22 -15.30 11.30 7.99
N GLN A 23 -14.39 11.23 7.00
CA GLN A 23 -14.48 11.99 5.75
C GLN A 23 -15.41 11.35 4.71
N LEU A 24 -15.84 10.11 4.95
CA LEU A 24 -16.61 9.28 4.03
C LEU A 24 -17.92 8.81 4.67
N PRO A 25 -18.87 9.73 4.95
CA PRO A 25 -20.07 9.44 5.75
C PRO A 25 -21.07 8.48 5.07
N ASP A 26 -20.93 8.20 3.78
CA ASP A 26 -21.88 7.41 2.99
C ASP A 26 -21.29 6.08 2.48
N LEU A 27 -20.32 5.48 3.18
CA LEU A 27 -19.74 4.18 2.79
C LEU A 27 -20.67 2.97 3.02
N GLY A 28 -21.87 3.19 3.55
CA GLY A 28 -22.73 2.10 4.06
C GLY A 28 -22.21 1.56 5.38
N ASP A 29 -21.94 0.25 5.46
CA ASP A 29 -21.43 -0.38 6.67
C ASP A 29 -19.91 -0.14 6.84
N ALA A 30 -19.56 1.02 7.39
CA ALA A 30 -18.17 1.40 7.66
C ALA A 30 -17.48 0.45 8.66
N ALA A 31 -18.21 -0.29 9.49
CA ALA A 31 -17.61 -1.28 10.39
C ALA A 31 -17.23 -2.55 9.62
N ALA A 32 -18.06 -2.98 8.66
CA ALA A 32 -17.73 -4.06 7.75
C ALA A 32 -16.50 -3.73 6.88
N LEU A 33 -16.44 -2.52 6.30
CA LEU A 33 -15.29 -2.11 5.50
C LEU A 33 -13.99 -2.01 6.32
N ARG A 34 -14.05 -1.52 7.56
CA ARG A 34 -12.90 -1.55 8.49
C ARG A 34 -12.41 -2.99 8.74
N ARG A 35 -13.34 -3.93 8.94
CA ARG A 35 -13.00 -5.35 9.12
C ARG A 35 -12.35 -5.91 7.87
N ALA A 36 -12.93 -5.66 6.70
CA ALA A 36 -12.38 -6.10 5.43
C ALA A 36 -10.96 -5.58 5.20
N LEU A 37 -10.70 -4.28 5.41
CA LEU A 37 -9.36 -3.69 5.32
C LEU A 37 -8.35 -4.34 6.26
N ARG A 38 -8.77 -4.61 7.51
CA ARG A 38 -7.93 -5.28 8.50
C ARG A 38 -7.56 -6.69 8.04
N ASP A 39 -8.55 -7.46 7.60
CA ASP A 39 -8.33 -8.85 7.21
C ASP A 39 -7.50 -8.92 5.91
N ALA A 40 -7.77 -8.03 4.95
CA ALA A 40 -6.97 -7.85 3.74
C ALA A 40 -5.53 -7.42 4.02
N SER A 41 -5.29 -6.57 5.02
CA SER A 41 -3.94 -6.18 5.44
C SER A 41 -3.11 -7.36 5.91
N ILE A 42 -3.74 -8.33 6.59
CA ILE A 42 -3.10 -9.58 7.03
C ILE A 42 -2.78 -10.44 5.80
N LEU A 43 -3.78 -10.66 4.94
CA LEU A 43 -3.63 -11.47 3.73
C LEU A 43 -2.59 -10.91 2.78
N ALA A 44 -2.50 -9.59 2.61
CA ALA A 44 -1.52 -8.94 1.75
C ALA A 44 -0.09 -9.19 2.26
N VAL A 45 0.16 -9.10 3.57
CA VAL A 45 1.48 -9.41 4.15
C VAL A 45 1.84 -10.89 3.92
N ASP A 46 0.91 -11.80 4.21
CA ASP A 46 1.12 -13.24 4.03
C ASP A 46 1.35 -13.60 2.55
N ALA A 47 0.65 -12.92 1.63
CA ALA A 47 0.81 -13.09 0.20
C ALA A 47 2.20 -12.67 -0.29
N VAL A 48 2.74 -11.53 0.16
CA VAL A 48 4.11 -11.14 -0.22
C VAL A 48 5.15 -12.10 0.36
N PHE A 49 4.94 -12.63 1.57
CA PHE A 49 5.82 -13.69 2.11
C PHE A 49 5.79 -14.96 1.26
N THR A 50 4.60 -15.37 0.82
CA THR A 50 4.41 -16.54 -0.06
C THR A 50 5.10 -16.34 -1.41
N ASP A 51 4.96 -15.15 -1.98
CA ASP A 51 5.62 -14.80 -3.24
C ASP A 51 7.16 -14.75 -3.08
N LEU A 52 7.64 -14.21 -1.96
CA LEU A 52 9.07 -14.22 -1.61
C LEU A 52 9.62 -15.65 -1.51
N GLU A 53 8.91 -16.54 -0.81
CA GLU A 53 9.32 -17.96 -0.71
C GLU A 53 9.39 -18.61 -2.10
N THR A 54 8.40 -18.32 -2.97
CA THR A 54 8.37 -18.80 -4.36
C THR A 54 9.58 -18.30 -5.16
N LEU A 55 9.93 -17.03 -5.02
CA LEU A 55 11.11 -16.43 -5.67
C LEU A 55 12.42 -17.03 -5.15
N GLU A 56 12.54 -17.32 -3.85
CA GLU A 56 13.75 -17.93 -3.29
C GLU A 56 13.98 -19.37 -3.76
N GLN A 57 12.91 -20.07 -4.15
CA GLN A 57 12.94 -21.45 -4.65
C GLN A 57 13.15 -21.55 -6.17
N THR A 58 12.87 -20.48 -6.94
CA THR A 58 12.87 -20.48 -8.42
C THR A 58 14.16 -19.87 -8.98
N ARG A 59 14.68 -20.40 -10.11
CA ARG A 59 15.81 -19.81 -10.87
C ARG A 59 15.57 -19.91 -12.39
N PRO A 60 15.72 -18.84 -13.20
CA PRO A 60 16.14 -17.46 -12.83
C PRO A 60 15.10 -16.71 -11.97
N VAL A 61 15.56 -15.66 -11.28
CA VAL A 61 14.94 -15.09 -10.06
C VAL A 61 14.27 -13.73 -10.35
N THR A 62 13.14 -13.72 -11.03
CA THR A 62 12.30 -12.52 -11.24
C THR A 62 10.83 -12.95 -11.27
N VAL A 63 9.89 -12.02 -11.07
CA VAL A 63 8.46 -12.37 -11.12
C VAL A 63 7.96 -12.66 -12.54
N ALA A 64 8.69 -12.22 -13.57
CA ALA A 64 8.27 -12.38 -14.95
C ALA A 64 7.96 -13.84 -15.31
N GLY A 65 6.72 -14.11 -15.70
CA GLY A 65 6.23 -15.44 -16.05
C GLY A 65 5.88 -16.35 -14.87
N LEU A 66 5.85 -15.82 -13.64
CA LEU A 66 5.36 -16.52 -12.45
C LEU A 66 3.92 -16.11 -12.15
N ASP A 67 3.12 -17.08 -11.70
CA ASP A 67 1.81 -16.83 -11.12
C ASP A 67 2.00 -16.52 -9.63
N LEU A 68 2.00 -15.23 -9.30
CA LEU A 68 2.23 -14.71 -7.95
C LEU A 68 1.00 -13.96 -7.45
N ASN A 69 0.90 -13.85 -6.13
CA ASN A 69 -0.24 -13.24 -5.47
C ASN A 69 -0.08 -11.70 -5.43
N ALA A 70 0.57 -11.17 -4.41
CA ALA A 70 0.71 -9.74 -4.20
C ALA A 70 1.70 -9.09 -5.19
N LEU A 71 2.83 -9.75 -5.48
CA LEU A 71 3.78 -9.25 -6.46
C LEU A 71 3.25 -9.32 -7.90
N GLY A 72 2.29 -10.20 -8.16
CA GLY A 72 1.57 -10.28 -9.44
C GLY A 72 0.58 -9.12 -9.67
N LEU A 73 0.28 -8.33 -8.64
CA LEU A 73 -0.55 -7.12 -8.75
C LEU A 73 0.27 -5.87 -9.09
N LEU A 74 1.59 -5.98 -9.18
CA LEU A 74 2.46 -4.86 -9.54
C LEU A 74 2.55 -4.68 -11.07
N PRO A 75 2.97 -3.51 -11.57
CA PRO A 75 3.05 -3.28 -13.01
C PRO A 75 4.02 -4.22 -13.74
N ASP A 76 3.54 -4.91 -14.78
CA ASP A 76 4.34 -5.83 -15.60
C ASP A 76 5.59 -5.19 -16.22
N ARG A 77 5.56 -3.86 -16.45
CA ARG A 77 6.65 -3.06 -17.00
C ARG A 77 8.00 -3.31 -16.33
N TYR A 78 8.00 -3.61 -15.03
CA TYR A 78 9.21 -3.85 -14.25
C TYR A 78 9.25 -5.27 -13.66
N ALA A 79 8.48 -6.22 -14.20
CA ALA A 79 8.45 -7.61 -13.73
C ALA A 79 9.85 -8.26 -13.70
N ASP A 80 10.71 -7.94 -14.67
CA ASP A 80 12.11 -8.41 -14.72
C ASP A 80 13.02 -7.79 -13.64
N ARG A 81 12.52 -6.82 -12.87
CA ARG A 81 13.27 -6.11 -11.82
C ARG A 81 12.80 -6.48 -10.41
N TYR A 82 11.68 -7.18 -10.27
CA TYR A 82 11.17 -7.64 -8.98
C TYR A 82 11.90 -8.93 -8.58
N ASP A 83 13.08 -8.77 -7.98
CA ASP A 83 13.89 -9.87 -7.47
C ASP A 83 13.62 -10.17 -5.98
N VAL A 84 14.37 -11.10 -5.40
CA VAL A 84 14.27 -11.44 -3.96
C VAL A 84 14.52 -10.23 -3.05
N LEU A 85 15.42 -9.32 -3.43
CA LEU A 85 15.69 -8.13 -2.62
C LEU A 85 14.51 -7.15 -2.67
N PHE A 86 13.95 -6.93 -3.85
CA PHE A 86 12.71 -6.18 -4.03
C PHE A 86 11.59 -6.75 -3.17
N ALA A 87 11.34 -8.05 -3.26
CA ALA A 87 10.28 -8.72 -2.50
C ALA A 87 10.47 -8.54 -0.98
N ARG A 88 11.69 -8.73 -0.46
CA ARG A 88 12.00 -8.49 0.96
C ARG A 88 11.76 -7.04 1.39
N ARG A 89 12.13 -6.06 0.55
CA ARG A 89 11.83 -4.64 0.82
C ARG A 89 10.32 -4.40 0.80
N PHE A 90 9.62 -4.98 -0.16
CA PHE A 90 8.18 -4.82 -0.32
C PHE A 90 7.39 -5.40 0.86
N VAL A 91 7.83 -6.53 1.45
CA VAL A 91 7.26 -7.05 2.72
C VAL A 91 7.27 -5.97 3.81
N LEU A 92 8.38 -5.25 3.98
CA LEU A 92 8.49 -4.20 5.00
C LEU A 92 7.55 -3.02 4.71
N ILE A 93 7.39 -2.67 3.43
CA ILE A 93 6.49 -1.59 3.02
C ILE A 93 5.02 -1.98 3.25
N VAL A 94 4.60 -3.17 2.82
CA VAL A 94 3.22 -3.64 3.06
C VAL A 94 2.92 -3.74 4.55
N ALA A 95 3.85 -4.27 5.36
CA ALA A 95 3.68 -4.31 6.81
C ALA A 95 3.57 -2.91 7.44
N GLU A 96 4.34 -1.93 6.95
CA GLU A 96 4.29 -0.55 7.45
C GLU A 96 2.99 0.16 7.06
N VAL A 97 2.51 -0.01 5.82
CA VAL A 97 1.20 0.50 5.38
C VAL A 97 0.07 -0.12 6.21
N SER A 98 0.10 -1.44 6.42
CA SER A 98 -0.86 -2.14 7.28
C SER A 98 -0.84 -1.63 8.73
N ARG A 99 0.35 -1.34 9.29
CA ARG A 99 0.50 -0.77 10.63
C ARG A 99 -0.11 0.65 10.72
N ARG A 100 -0.03 1.42 9.65
CA ARG A 100 -0.51 2.81 9.59
C ARG A 100 -2.02 2.94 9.64
N PHE A 101 -2.77 1.96 9.11
CA PHE A 101 -4.23 1.89 9.30
C PHE A 101 -4.65 1.88 10.77
N VAL A 102 -3.81 1.33 11.65
CA VAL A 102 -4.07 1.30 13.10
C VAL A 102 -3.59 2.58 13.79
N THR A 103 -2.57 3.26 13.26
CA THR A 103 -1.76 4.22 14.05
C THR A 103 -1.88 5.70 13.69
N GLY A 104 -2.55 6.09 12.60
CA GLY A 104 -2.92 7.52 12.43
C GLY A 104 -2.62 8.17 11.09
N SER A 105 -1.58 7.72 10.38
CA SER A 105 -1.07 8.39 9.17
C SER A 105 -1.19 7.46 7.98
N THR A 106 -2.25 7.60 7.19
CA THR A 106 -2.57 6.63 6.13
C THR A 106 -2.09 7.01 4.74
N GLN A 107 -1.63 8.25 4.53
CA GLN A 107 -1.13 8.67 3.23
C GLN A 107 0.21 7.99 2.91
N PRO A 108 0.36 7.43 1.69
CA PRO A 108 1.64 6.99 1.19
C PRO A 108 2.68 8.12 1.16
N ASN A 109 3.92 7.72 1.34
CA ASN A 109 5.08 8.59 1.35
C ASN A 109 6.18 8.09 0.41
N SER A 110 5.90 7.10 -0.44
CA SER A 110 6.75 6.65 -1.55
C SER A 110 5.91 5.87 -2.56
N VAL A 111 6.39 5.70 -3.80
CA VAL A 111 5.68 4.92 -4.82
C VAL A 111 5.51 3.45 -4.38
N ALA A 112 6.48 2.89 -3.65
CA ALA A 112 6.34 1.57 -3.06
C ALA A 112 5.21 1.49 -2.04
N GLU A 113 5.01 2.54 -1.22
CA GLU A 113 3.87 2.61 -0.28
C GLU A 113 2.54 2.76 -1.02
N GLU A 114 2.51 3.46 -2.16
CA GLU A 114 1.31 3.56 -3.02
C GLU A 114 0.92 2.19 -3.58
N PHE A 115 1.89 1.44 -4.12
CA PHE A 115 1.65 0.07 -4.56
C PHE A 115 1.20 -0.84 -3.42
N ALA A 116 1.84 -0.77 -2.26
CA ALA A 116 1.43 -1.56 -1.11
C ALA A 116 -0.01 -1.25 -0.66
N LEU A 117 -0.40 0.02 -0.68
CA LEU A 117 -1.78 0.42 -0.40
C LEU A 117 -2.74 -0.15 -1.47
N SER A 118 -2.41 -0.01 -2.75
CA SER A 118 -3.21 -0.57 -3.85
C SER A 118 -3.38 -2.08 -3.73
N VAL A 119 -2.31 -2.82 -3.39
CA VAL A 119 -2.36 -4.26 -3.09
C VAL A 119 -3.35 -4.54 -1.96
N VAL A 120 -3.27 -3.83 -0.83
CA VAL A 120 -4.23 -4.04 0.27
C VAL A 120 -5.67 -3.77 -0.16
N LEU A 121 -5.92 -2.74 -0.98
CA LEU A 121 -7.26 -2.45 -1.49
C LEU A 121 -7.78 -3.55 -2.41
N SER A 122 -6.94 -4.14 -3.26
CA SER A 122 -7.31 -5.29 -4.10
C SER A 122 -7.60 -6.55 -3.28
N PHE A 123 -6.83 -6.81 -2.22
CA PHE A 123 -7.17 -7.87 -1.26
C PHE A 123 -8.47 -7.56 -0.49
N THR A 124 -8.77 -6.28 -0.25
CA THR A 124 -10.02 -5.87 0.40
C THR A 124 -11.22 -6.17 -0.49
N GLU A 125 -11.15 -5.90 -1.80
CA GLU A 125 -12.16 -6.34 -2.78
C GLU A 125 -12.36 -7.85 -2.71
N ALA A 126 -11.29 -8.63 -2.74
CA ALA A 126 -11.37 -10.09 -2.67
C ALA A 126 -12.03 -10.60 -1.37
N VAL A 127 -11.74 -9.98 -0.22
CA VAL A 127 -12.36 -10.30 1.07
C VAL A 127 -13.86 -9.96 1.07
N ILE A 128 -14.23 -8.79 0.56
CA ILE A 128 -15.62 -8.34 0.47
C ILE A 128 -16.44 -9.29 -0.38
N ASP A 129 -15.90 -9.68 -1.54
CA ASP A 129 -16.55 -10.59 -2.47
C ASP A 129 -16.68 -12.00 -1.88
N THR A 130 -15.60 -12.52 -1.28
CA THR A 130 -15.57 -13.88 -0.67
C THR A 130 -16.57 -14.01 0.47
N ASP A 131 -16.64 -12.99 1.34
CA ASP A 131 -17.53 -12.98 2.49
C ASP A 131 -18.93 -12.42 2.18
N GLN A 132 -19.19 -12.05 0.92
CA GLN A 132 -20.44 -11.47 0.43
C GLN A 132 -20.91 -10.26 1.25
N MET A 133 -19.96 -9.41 1.66
CA MET A 133 -20.24 -8.27 2.52
C MET A 133 -21.08 -7.21 1.79
N GLN A 134 -22.03 -6.61 2.49
CA GLN A 134 -22.92 -5.58 1.93
C GLN A 134 -22.29 -4.19 2.08
N ILE A 135 -21.29 -3.90 1.25
CA ILE A 135 -20.62 -2.59 1.19
C ILE A 135 -21.06 -1.87 -0.09
N ARG A 136 -21.22 -0.55 -0.03
CA ARG A 136 -21.70 0.23 -1.17
C ARG A 136 -20.71 0.16 -2.33
N GLU A 137 -21.23 0.05 -3.56
CA GLU A 137 -20.44 0.23 -4.79
C GLU A 137 -19.68 1.58 -4.78
N GLY A 138 -18.45 1.59 -5.31
CA GLY A 138 -17.62 2.81 -5.33
C GLY A 138 -16.90 3.12 -4.02
N TRP A 139 -16.98 2.26 -2.99
CA TRP A 139 -16.22 2.41 -1.75
C TRP A 139 -14.71 2.55 -1.97
N ARG A 140 -14.17 1.86 -2.99
CA ARG A 140 -12.75 1.87 -3.33
C ARG A 140 -12.33 3.25 -3.83
N THR A 141 -13.03 3.78 -4.81
CA THR A 141 -12.79 5.13 -5.37
C THR A 141 -12.84 6.19 -4.27
N ASP A 142 -13.82 6.09 -3.37
CA ASP A 142 -13.96 7.02 -2.25
C ASP A 142 -12.81 6.93 -1.25
N LEU A 143 -12.32 5.72 -0.96
CA LEU A 143 -11.12 5.55 -0.14
C LEU A 143 -9.88 6.07 -0.85
N GLU A 144 -9.72 5.80 -2.14
CA GLU A 144 -8.56 6.23 -2.92
C GLU A 144 -8.42 7.76 -2.90
N GLN A 145 -9.53 8.49 -3.03
CA GLN A 145 -9.56 9.97 -2.94
C GLN A 145 -9.07 10.54 -1.60
N VAL A 146 -9.15 9.77 -0.51
CA VAL A 146 -8.73 10.21 0.82
C VAL A 146 -7.35 9.69 1.18
N LEU A 147 -7.02 8.48 0.72
CA LEU A 147 -5.79 7.79 1.10
C LEU A 147 -4.60 8.18 0.22
N PHE A 148 -4.82 8.42 -1.07
CA PHE A 148 -3.77 8.85 -1.98
C PHE A 148 -3.73 10.38 -2.12
N GLU A 149 -2.54 10.93 -2.37
CA GLU A 149 -2.37 12.36 -2.71
C GLU A 149 -2.69 12.59 -4.20
N ASP A 150 -2.22 11.68 -5.04
CA ASP A 150 -2.55 11.53 -6.46
C ASP A 150 -2.52 10.04 -6.84
N LEU A 151 -2.84 9.73 -8.10
CA LEU A 151 -2.83 8.38 -8.64
C LEU A 151 -1.77 8.23 -9.73
N ASP A 152 -0.66 8.97 -9.66
CA ASP A 152 0.37 8.97 -10.71
C ASP A 152 1.00 7.59 -10.90
N PHE A 153 1.10 6.79 -9.83
CA PHE A 153 1.60 5.41 -9.92
C PHE A 153 0.76 4.53 -10.85
N GLU A 154 -0.51 4.86 -11.10
CA GLU A 154 -1.38 4.09 -12.00
C GLU A 154 -0.89 4.13 -13.45
N PHE A 155 -0.19 5.20 -13.86
CA PHE A 155 0.38 5.29 -15.21
C PHE A 155 1.40 4.18 -15.50
N LEU A 156 1.95 3.54 -14.47
CA LEU A 156 2.89 2.43 -14.60
C LEU A 156 2.22 1.15 -15.12
N TYR A 157 0.92 0.97 -14.90
CA TYR A 157 0.12 -0.12 -15.46
C TYR A 157 -0.28 0.12 -16.93
N GLY A 158 -0.15 1.36 -17.40
CA GLY A 158 -0.49 1.77 -18.76
C GLY A 158 0.59 1.46 -19.81
N SER A 159 0.25 1.75 -21.06
CA SER A 159 1.21 1.69 -22.18
C SER A 159 2.31 2.76 -22.08
N ASP A 160 3.40 2.58 -22.81
CA ASP A 160 4.52 3.54 -22.87
C ASP A 160 4.09 4.94 -23.30
N ASP A 161 3.10 5.03 -24.19
CA ASP A 161 2.60 6.31 -24.68
C ASP A 161 1.78 7.04 -23.60
N VAL A 162 1.02 6.30 -22.79
CA VAL A 162 0.31 6.85 -21.62
C VAL A 162 1.29 7.36 -20.58
N LEU A 163 2.30 6.57 -20.23
CA LEU A 163 3.33 6.96 -19.26
C LEU A 163 4.12 8.19 -19.75
N ARG A 164 4.50 8.22 -21.03
CA ARG A 164 5.22 9.37 -21.61
C ARG A 164 4.38 10.63 -21.57
N ALA A 165 3.10 10.55 -21.93
CA ALA A 165 2.18 11.69 -21.86
C ALA A 165 2.04 12.19 -20.41
N ALA A 166 1.89 11.30 -19.43
CA ALA A 166 1.81 11.67 -18.02
C ALA A 166 3.06 12.42 -17.53
N VAL A 167 4.26 11.90 -17.82
CA VAL A 167 5.53 12.53 -17.39
C VAL A 167 5.76 13.87 -18.10
N THR A 168 5.47 13.96 -19.40
CA THR A 168 5.83 15.14 -20.21
C THR A 168 4.78 16.25 -20.21
N GLU A 169 3.50 15.91 -20.07
CA GLU A 169 2.38 16.86 -20.20
C GLU A 169 1.68 17.16 -18.87
N LEU A 170 1.64 16.19 -17.95
CA LEU A 170 0.93 16.31 -16.67
C LEU A 170 1.85 16.58 -15.48
N GLY A 171 3.17 16.47 -15.66
CA GLY A 171 4.16 16.78 -14.62
C GLY A 171 4.16 15.79 -13.47
N ALA A 172 3.89 14.51 -13.77
CA ALA A 172 3.82 13.45 -12.78
C ALA A 172 5.06 13.35 -11.89
N VAL A 173 4.89 12.79 -10.68
CA VAL A 173 5.98 12.48 -9.73
C VAL A 173 7.05 11.59 -10.40
N ASN A 174 8.25 11.53 -9.83
CA ASN A 174 9.30 10.64 -10.31
C ASN A 174 8.88 9.15 -10.21
N LEU A 175 8.48 8.57 -11.33
CA LEU A 175 8.04 7.16 -11.47
C LEU A 175 9.20 6.20 -11.80
N ASP A 176 10.46 6.66 -11.79
CA ASP A 176 11.63 5.82 -12.01
C ASP A 176 11.69 4.68 -10.98
N PHE A 177 11.90 3.44 -11.44
CA PHE A 177 11.92 2.26 -10.59
C PHE A 177 12.90 2.39 -9.40
N ASP A 178 14.07 2.98 -9.63
CA ASP A 178 15.10 3.14 -8.60
C ASP A 178 14.69 4.14 -7.49
N ALA A 179 13.67 4.96 -7.73
CA ALA A 179 13.13 5.92 -6.77
C ALA A 179 11.97 5.36 -5.93
N TRP A 180 11.42 4.17 -6.23
CA TRP A 180 10.16 3.72 -5.63
C TRP A 180 10.16 3.60 -4.11
N PHE A 181 11.30 3.23 -3.52
CA PHE A 181 11.45 3.11 -2.07
C PHE A 181 11.95 4.41 -1.42
N THR A 182 12.17 5.46 -2.21
CA THR A 182 12.58 6.78 -1.73
C THR A 182 11.37 7.57 -1.28
N SER A 183 11.50 8.23 -0.13
CA SER A 183 10.41 8.98 0.47
C SER A 183 10.16 10.32 -0.23
N PHE A 184 8.89 10.69 -0.37
CA PHE A 184 8.43 11.97 -0.92
C PHE A 184 8.70 13.15 0.01
N ARG A 185 8.48 12.98 1.33
CA ARG A 185 8.44 14.11 2.29
C ARG A 185 9.60 14.13 3.30
N GLN A 186 10.10 12.97 3.75
CA GLN A 186 11.16 12.90 4.78
C GLN A 186 12.12 11.70 4.59
N PRO A 187 13.43 11.86 4.83
CA PRO A 187 14.42 10.79 4.58
C PRO A 187 14.35 9.62 5.58
N TYR A 188 13.39 9.57 6.52
CA TYR A 188 13.29 8.43 7.43
C TYR A 188 12.64 7.25 6.73
N VAL A 189 13.47 6.31 6.30
CA VAL A 189 13.09 5.05 5.72
C VAL A 189 13.90 3.97 6.44
N ALA A 190 13.32 2.79 6.69
CA ALA A 190 14.02 1.72 7.37
C ALA A 190 15.36 1.42 6.65
N PRO A 191 16.48 1.18 7.38
CA PRO A 191 17.78 0.97 6.74
C PRO A 191 17.83 -0.21 5.76
N TYR A 192 16.91 -1.17 5.87
CA TYR A 192 16.80 -2.31 4.96
C TYR A 192 16.09 -1.96 3.64
N VAL A 193 15.30 -0.88 3.65
CA VAL A 193 14.52 -0.39 2.51
C VAL A 193 15.33 0.61 1.69
N THR A 194 16.20 1.41 2.33
CA THR A 194 17.16 2.26 1.62
C THR A 194 18.38 1.46 1.21
N ASP A 195 18.88 1.67 -0.01
CA ASP A 195 20.22 1.20 -0.35
C ASP A 195 21.24 1.99 0.48
N GLY A 196 22.01 1.29 1.31
CA GLY A 196 23.28 1.78 1.83
C GLY A 196 24.36 1.75 0.75
N ARG A 197 24.19 2.55 -0.31
CA ARG A 197 25.22 2.81 -1.31
C ARG A 197 25.72 4.24 -1.21
#